data_AF-A0AAD9W1K4-F1
#
_entry.id   AF-A0AAD9W1K4-F1
#
_cell.length_a   1.000
_cell.length_b   1.000
_cell.length_c   1.000
_cell.angle_alpha   90.00
_cell.angle_beta   90.00
_cell.angle_gamma   90.00
#
_symmetry.space_group_name_H-M   'P 1'
#
loop_
_entity.id
_entity.type
_entity.pdbx_description
1 polymer ?
#
loop_
_entity_poly.entity_id
_entity_poly.type
_entity_poly.pdbx_seq_one_letter_code
_entity_poly.pdbx_strand_id
1 'polypeptide(L)'
;MELYPVSLNSHRYIRAPIHFEGGLLIVALLISLAIIAVVFRLPKSEKFKDGLMTANKLFRYEPAVFARFRWIINARKILRAADKKAQGHPYRLYRGDTDQIVLPTSMIPELNGLGIDCLNSRESHSFGLLGHLTGMDVVRVTSFHVRVLLSYISPALPSLFAVMGERISAGVQDKFPQSHEWMPMKPSKAVVHCISEAIALILFGAEMTRDIPELVHLSHEHTNNGTPSQEE
;
A
#
# COMPACT_ATOMS: atom_id res chain seq x y z
N MET A 1 82.06 -24.66 42.18
CA MET A 1 81.81 -25.46 40.97
C MET A 1 80.64 -24.82 40.27
N GLU A 2 80.89 -24.31 39.07
CA GLU A 2 79.95 -23.62 38.18
C GLU A 2 78.74 -24.50 37.85
N LEU A 3 77.60 -23.88 37.56
CA LEU A 3 77.05 -23.75 36.19
C LEU A 3 75.60 -23.22 36.26
N TYR A 4 75.40 -22.02 35.69
CA TYR A 4 74.13 -21.58 35.07
C TYR A 4 74.25 -21.84 33.54
N PRO A 5 73.23 -21.64 32.66
CA PRO A 5 71.85 -21.11 32.84
C PRO A 5 70.77 -21.93 32.06
N VAL A 6 69.49 -21.48 32.01
CA VAL A 6 68.79 -21.01 30.78
C VAL A 6 67.32 -20.63 31.10
N SER A 7 66.95 -19.48 30.52
CA SER A 7 65.70 -18.72 30.51
C SER A 7 64.46 -19.43 29.95
N LEU A 8 63.27 -19.09 30.48
CA LEU A 8 62.05 -18.98 29.66
C LEU A 8 61.14 -17.82 30.13
N ASN A 9 61.19 -16.75 29.33
CA ASN A 9 60.19 -15.71 29.22
C ASN A 9 58.87 -16.30 28.67
N SER A 10 57.72 -15.94 29.25
CA SER A 10 56.48 -15.82 28.45
C SER A 10 55.42 -14.93 29.13
N HIS A 11 55.29 -13.73 28.55
CA HIS A 11 54.06 -12.98 28.30
C HIS A 11 53.19 -12.49 29.47
N ARG A 12 53.50 -11.27 29.93
CA ARG A 12 52.50 -10.32 30.44
C ARG A 12 51.69 -9.77 29.26
N TYR A 13 50.40 -10.10 29.20
CA TYR A 13 49.45 -9.41 28.32
C TYR A 13 49.13 -8.02 28.89
N ILE A 14 49.71 -6.99 28.30
CA ILE A 14 49.28 -5.60 28.51
C ILE A 14 48.03 -5.39 27.65
N ARG A 15 46.84 -5.39 28.27
CA ARG A 15 45.63 -4.86 27.62
C ARG A 15 45.78 -3.35 27.50
N ALA A 16 46.10 -2.87 26.30
CA ALA A 16 45.91 -1.47 25.96
C ALA A 16 44.39 -1.18 25.90
N PRO A 17 43.91 -0.02 26.39
CA PRO A 17 42.54 0.40 26.21
C PRO A 17 42.35 0.77 24.73
N ILE A 18 41.57 -0.05 24.02
CA ILE A 18 41.17 0.24 22.65
C ILE A 18 40.20 1.43 22.71
N HIS A 19 40.65 2.60 22.25
CA HIS A 19 39.82 3.78 22.00
C HIS A 19 38.79 3.47 20.89
N PHE A 20 37.70 2.79 21.23
CA PHE A 20 36.70 2.31 20.27
C PHE A 20 35.55 3.31 20.03
N GLU A 21 35.39 4.35 20.84
CA GLU A 21 34.24 5.26 20.75
C GLU A 21 34.35 6.30 19.62
N GLY A 22 35.57 6.77 19.32
CA GLY A 22 35.77 7.79 18.27
C GLY A 22 35.56 7.26 16.85
N GLY A 23 35.95 6.01 16.58
CA GLY A 23 35.81 5.38 15.26
C GLY A 23 34.35 5.16 14.86
N LEU A 24 33.50 4.79 15.82
CA LEU A 24 32.08 4.54 15.57
C LEU A 24 31.32 5.82 15.19
N LEU A 25 31.65 6.94 15.85
CA LEU A 25 31.08 8.26 15.54
C LEU A 25 31.47 8.74 14.15
N ILE A 26 32.74 8.54 13.74
CA ILE A 26 33.20 8.92 12.41
C ILE A 26 32.49 8.10 11.33
N VAL A 27 32.35 6.79 11.53
CA VAL A 27 31.63 5.91 10.60
C VAL A 27 30.15 6.31 10.49
N ALA A 28 29.48 6.58 11.61
CA ALA A 28 28.10 7.07 11.60
C ALA A 28 27.96 8.44 10.88
N LEU A 29 28.95 9.32 11.03
CA LEU A 29 28.95 10.63 10.37
C LEU A 29 29.17 10.49 8.86
N LEU A 30 30.04 9.59 8.41
CA LEU A 30 30.23 9.28 6.99
C LEU A 30 28.97 8.65 6.36
N ILE A 31 28.32 7.72 7.07
CA ILE A 31 27.07 7.09 6.61
C ILE A 31 25.96 8.13 6.50
N SER A 32 25.81 9.02 7.49
CA SER A 32 24.79 10.07 7.44
C SER A 32 25.07 11.08 6.32
N LEU A 33 26.32 11.48 6.09
CA LEU A 33 26.69 12.32 4.94
C LEU A 33 26.42 11.65 3.60
N ALA A 34 26.67 10.34 3.49
CA ALA A 34 26.35 9.57 2.29
C ALA A 34 24.83 9.49 2.06
N ILE A 35 24.04 9.22 3.10
CA ILE A 35 22.58 9.22 3.02
C ILE A 35 22.07 10.60 2.60
N ILE A 36 22.58 11.68 3.22
CA ILE A 36 22.23 13.05 2.88
C ILE A 36 22.56 13.32 1.40
N ALA A 37 23.77 12.97 0.95
CA ALA A 37 24.17 13.16 -0.45
C ALA A 37 23.26 12.38 -1.42
N VAL A 38 22.87 11.16 -1.08
CA VAL A 38 21.93 10.34 -1.87
C VAL A 38 20.54 10.98 -1.88
N VAL A 39 20.03 11.42 -0.73
CA VAL A 39 18.71 12.09 -0.62
C VAL A 39 18.67 13.40 -1.42
N PHE A 40 19.76 14.14 -1.47
CA PHE A 40 19.87 15.36 -2.29
C PHE A 40 20.15 15.09 -3.77
N ARG A 41 20.60 13.88 -4.13
CA ARG A 41 20.73 13.40 -5.52
C ARG A 41 19.46 12.74 -6.05
N LEU A 42 18.57 12.25 -5.18
CA LEU A 42 17.24 11.81 -5.59
C LEU A 42 16.56 12.95 -6.35
N PRO A 43 15.81 12.64 -7.43
CA PRO A 43 15.31 13.63 -8.35
C PRO A 43 14.64 14.75 -7.58
N LYS A 44 15.21 15.95 -7.66
CA LYS A 44 14.57 17.16 -7.14
C LYS A 44 13.26 17.25 -7.89
N SER A 45 12.16 17.00 -7.19
CA SER A 45 10.82 17.30 -7.68
C SER A 45 10.87 18.70 -8.31
N GLU A 46 10.49 18.77 -9.58
CA GLU A 46 10.59 20.00 -10.34
C GLU A 46 9.95 21.13 -9.55
N LYS A 47 10.60 22.31 -9.54
CA LYS A 47 9.99 23.49 -8.94
C LYS A 47 8.83 23.92 -9.83
N PHE A 48 7.64 23.38 -9.56
CA PHE A 48 6.41 23.79 -10.21
C PHE A 48 6.19 25.29 -9.97
N LYS A 49 5.96 26.04 -11.05
CA LYS A 49 5.63 27.47 -11.02
C LYS A 49 4.12 27.68 -11.11
N ASP A 50 3.34 26.86 -10.41
CA ASP A 50 1.87 26.83 -10.47
C ASP A 50 1.21 27.66 -9.35
N GLY A 51 1.98 28.13 -8.37
CA GLY A 51 1.47 28.90 -7.22
C GLY A 51 0.65 28.06 -6.23
N LEU A 52 0.58 26.73 -6.42
CA LEU A 52 -0.22 25.86 -5.57
C LEU A 52 0.44 25.64 -4.22
N MET A 53 -0.36 25.63 -3.17
CA MET A 53 0.10 25.22 -1.85
C MET A 53 0.55 23.77 -1.90
N THR A 54 1.72 23.46 -1.33
CA THR A 54 2.11 22.08 -1.05
C THR A 54 1.63 21.67 0.34
N ALA A 55 0.82 20.61 0.42
CA ALA A 55 0.20 20.14 1.64
C ALA A 55 1.17 19.49 2.64
N ASN A 56 2.04 18.60 2.16
CA ASN A 56 2.84 17.73 3.02
C ASN A 56 4.29 18.17 3.15
N LYS A 57 4.61 19.46 3.05
CA LYS A 57 5.92 20.01 3.43
C LYS A 57 5.80 20.79 4.73
N LEU A 58 6.76 20.61 5.64
CA LEU A 58 6.86 21.37 6.88
C LEU A 58 7.44 22.76 6.63
N PHE A 59 8.39 22.87 5.70
CA PHE A 59 9.03 24.13 5.32
C PHE A 59 9.36 24.16 3.82
N ARG A 60 9.61 25.37 3.29
CA ARG A 60 9.74 25.62 1.84
C ARG A 60 10.88 24.84 1.15
N TYR A 61 11.98 24.61 1.86
CA TYR A 61 13.20 23.98 1.33
C TYR A 61 13.32 22.49 1.67
N GLU A 62 12.28 21.89 2.25
CA GLU A 62 12.32 20.48 2.60
C GLU A 62 12.45 19.60 1.34
N PRO A 63 13.40 18.64 1.32
CA PRO A 63 13.47 17.64 0.26
C PRO A 63 12.16 16.87 0.11
N ALA A 64 11.73 16.61 -1.13
CA ALA A 64 10.46 15.93 -1.40
C ALA A 64 10.39 14.52 -0.79
N VAL A 65 11.53 13.85 -0.62
CA VAL A 65 11.65 12.51 -0.04
C VAL A 65 11.03 12.44 1.36
N PHE A 66 11.27 13.45 2.21
CA PHE A 66 10.68 13.48 3.56
C PHE A 66 9.15 13.67 3.52
N ALA A 67 8.67 14.50 2.60
CA ALA A 67 7.23 14.68 2.37
C ALA A 67 6.56 13.38 1.92
N ARG A 68 7.21 12.64 1.01
CA ARG A 68 6.76 11.33 0.51
C ARG A 68 6.77 10.27 1.60
N PHE A 69 7.82 10.21 2.42
CA PHE A 69 7.88 9.28 3.55
C PHE A 69 6.79 9.56 4.58
N ARG A 70 6.55 10.83 4.91
CA ARG A 70 5.45 11.24 5.79
C ARG A 70 4.08 10.89 5.21
N TRP A 71 3.92 10.96 3.89
CA TRP A 71 2.70 10.50 3.23
C TRP A 71 2.44 9.01 3.45
N ILE A 72 3.47 8.16 3.29
CA ILE A 72 3.35 6.70 3.48
C ILE A 72 2.84 6.37 4.90
N ILE A 73 3.32 7.09 5.91
CA ILE A 73 2.96 6.82 7.31
C ILE A 73 1.58 7.43 7.67
N ASN A 74 1.29 8.65 7.23
CA ASN A 74 0.20 9.47 7.78
C ASN A 74 -0.70 10.13 6.72
N ALA A 75 -0.94 9.48 5.58
CA ALA A 75 -1.71 10.01 4.45
C ALA A 75 -3.06 10.65 4.86
N ARG A 76 -3.87 9.95 5.66
CA ARG A 76 -5.21 10.42 6.07
C ARG A 76 -5.16 11.72 6.87
N LYS A 77 -4.21 11.85 7.80
CA LYS A 77 -4.04 13.05 8.63
C LYS A 77 -3.57 14.23 7.79
N ILE A 78 -2.64 13.98 6.87
CA ILE A 78 -2.12 14.97 5.94
C ILE A 78 -3.24 15.52 5.05
N LEU A 79 -4.06 14.64 4.46
CA LEU A 79 -5.14 15.05 3.56
C LEU A 79 -6.18 15.91 4.29
N ARG A 80 -6.64 15.48 5.48
CA ARG A 80 -7.58 16.27 6.29
C ARG A 80 -7.03 17.64 6.68
N ALA A 81 -5.76 17.72 7.06
CA ALA A 81 -5.12 18.99 7.39
C ALA A 81 -4.98 19.90 6.16
N ALA A 82 -4.65 19.30 5.01
CA ALA A 82 -4.54 20.01 3.73
C ALA A 82 -5.87 20.56 3.26
N ASP A 83 -6.94 19.75 3.28
CA ASP A 83 -8.30 20.18 2.89
C ASP A 83 -8.77 21.36 3.75
N LYS A 84 -8.55 21.28 5.07
CA LYS A 84 -8.88 22.37 6.00
C LYS A 84 -8.10 23.66 5.69
N LYS A 85 -6.82 23.53 5.31
CA LYS A 85 -5.95 24.68 5.00
C LYS A 85 -6.24 25.27 3.62
N ALA A 86 -6.58 24.43 2.65
CA ALA A 86 -6.85 24.83 1.29
C ALA A 86 -8.25 25.45 1.11
N GLN A 87 -9.20 25.17 2.02
CA GLN A 87 -10.54 25.78 2.03
C GLN A 87 -11.24 25.68 0.67
N GLY A 88 -11.20 24.50 0.07
CA GLY A 88 -11.81 24.26 -1.24
C GLY A 88 -10.99 24.74 -2.44
N HIS A 89 -9.73 25.13 -2.26
CA HIS A 89 -8.81 25.42 -3.37
C HIS A 89 -7.95 24.19 -3.72
N PRO A 90 -7.48 24.06 -4.96
CA PRO A 90 -6.51 23.04 -5.35
C PRO A 90 -5.20 23.14 -4.56
N TYR A 91 -4.59 21.99 -4.30
CA TYR A 91 -3.28 21.92 -3.67
C TYR A 91 -2.45 20.75 -4.17
N ARG A 92 -1.13 20.85 -4.01
CA ARG A 92 -0.17 19.83 -4.42
C ARG A 92 0.19 18.91 -3.27
N LEU A 93 0.37 17.64 -3.59
CA LEU A 93 0.69 16.58 -2.67
C LEU A 93 1.82 15.72 -3.22
N TYR A 94 2.88 15.54 -2.42
CA TYR A 94 3.95 14.59 -2.76
C TYR A 94 3.55 13.19 -2.31
N ARG A 95 3.02 12.37 -3.21
CA ARG A 95 2.73 10.95 -2.98
C ARG A 95 4.02 10.13 -3.15
N GLY A 96 4.08 8.94 -2.54
CA GLY A 96 5.30 8.12 -2.52
C GLY A 96 5.89 7.84 -3.92
N ASP A 97 4.99 7.57 -4.86
CA ASP A 97 5.23 7.24 -6.26
C ASP A 97 5.30 8.48 -7.17
N THR A 98 4.39 9.45 -6.99
CA THR A 98 4.26 10.60 -7.89
C THR A 98 3.80 11.88 -7.19
N ASP A 99 3.90 13.01 -7.88
CA ASP A 99 3.42 14.30 -7.38
C ASP A 99 2.00 14.51 -7.91
N GLN A 100 1.02 14.67 -7.03
CA GLN A 100 -0.39 14.79 -7.39
C GLN A 100 -0.93 16.19 -7.07
N ILE A 101 -1.90 16.66 -7.87
CA ILE A 101 -2.72 17.82 -7.54
C ILE A 101 -4.07 17.30 -7.06
N VAL A 102 -4.46 17.70 -5.86
CA VAL A 102 -5.78 17.41 -5.31
C VAL A 102 -6.70 18.57 -5.68
N LEU A 103 -7.81 18.23 -6.33
CA LEU A 103 -8.83 19.17 -6.78
C LEU A 103 -10.05 19.10 -5.85
N PRO A 104 -10.69 20.24 -5.54
CA PRO A 104 -11.91 20.26 -4.75
C PRO A 104 -13.07 19.62 -5.52
N THR A 105 -14.04 19.07 -4.79
CA THR A 105 -15.23 18.45 -5.37
C THR A 105 -16.10 19.43 -6.16
N SER A 106 -16.00 20.73 -5.87
CA SER A 106 -16.70 21.78 -6.61
C SER A 106 -16.29 21.84 -8.09
N MET A 107 -15.10 21.33 -8.45
CA MET A 107 -14.60 21.33 -9.83
C MET A 107 -15.02 20.10 -10.65
N ILE A 108 -15.75 19.14 -10.07
CA ILE A 108 -16.16 17.91 -10.77
C ILE A 108 -16.91 18.20 -12.08
N PRO A 109 -17.87 19.15 -12.15
CA PRO A 109 -18.57 19.46 -13.40
C PRO A 109 -17.63 19.90 -14.53
N GLU A 110 -16.65 20.75 -14.21
CA GLU A 110 -15.66 21.24 -15.16
C GLU A 110 -14.70 20.13 -15.60
N LEU A 111 -14.28 19.27 -14.67
CA LEU A 111 -13.40 18.13 -14.97
C LEU A 111 -14.08 17.11 -15.87
N ASN A 112 -15.39 16.87 -15.70
CA ASN A 112 -16.17 15.99 -16.56
C ASN A 112 -16.30 16.52 -18.00
N GLY A 113 -16.14 17.84 -18.20
CA GLY A 113 -16.12 18.47 -19.51
C GLY A 113 -14.78 18.37 -20.24
N LEU A 114 -13.71 17.93 -19.56
CA LEU A 114 -12.38 17.83 -20.15
C LEU A 114 -12.24 16.56 -20.99
N GLY A 115 -11.58 16.69 -22.15
CA GLY A 115 -11.26 15.56 -23.02
C GLY A 115 -10.15 14.67 -22.47
N ILE A 116 -10.00 13.50 -23.09
CA ILE A 116 -8.98 12.50 -22.71
C ILE A 116 -7.54 13.02 -22.85
N ASP A 117 -7.32 14.02 -23.72
CA ASP A 117 -6.03 14.67 -23.91
C ASP A 117 -5.59 15.49 -22.68
N CYS A 118 -6.54 15.85 -21.82
CA CYS A 118 -6.27 16.58 -20.58
C CYS A 118 -6.39 15.66 -19.36
N LEU A 119 -7.46 14.85 -19.27
CA LEU A 119 -7.68 13.91 -18.18
C LEU A 119 -7.89 12.49 -18.71
N ASN A 120 -6.86 11.66 -18.56
CA ASN A 120 -6.90 10.27 -19.00
C ASN A 120 -6.99 9.30 -17.83
N SER A 121 -8.21 8.83 -17.55
CA SER A 121 -8.46 7.83 -16.51
C SER A 121 -7.78 6.48 -16.79
N ARG A 122 -7.58 6.10 -18.07
CA ARG A 122 -6.93 4.84 -18.44
C ARG A 122 -5.46 4.83 -18.06
N GLU A 123 -4.75 5.91 -18.36
CA GLU A 123 -3.35 6.09 -17.94
C GLU A 123 -3.22 6.09 -16.42
N SER A 124 -4.11 6.81 -15.73
CA SER A 124 -4.13 6.85 -14.26
C SER A 124 -4.34 5.47 -13.64
N HIS A 125 -5.30 4.68 -14.14
CA HIS A 125 -5.54 3.31 -13.66
C HIS A 125 -4.35 2.39 -13.95
N SER A 126 -3.77 2.48 -15.15
CA SER A 126 -2.58 1.69 -15.48
C SER A 126 -1.43 1.98 -14.54
N PHE A 127 -1.16 3.27 -14.29
CA PHE A 127 -0.11 3.70 -13.36
C PHE A 127 -0.40 3.24 -11.93
N GLY A 128 -1.62 3.50 -11.43
CA GLY A 128 -2.00 3.23 -10.04
C GLY A 128 -2.09 1.75 -9.69
N LEU A 129 -2.39 0.88 -10.67
CA LEU A 129 -2.45 -0.57 -10.51
C LEU A 129 -1.15 -1.27 -10.92
N LEU A 130 -0.07 -0.52 -11.09
CA LEU A 130 1.24 -1.05 -11.50
C LEU A 130 1.11 -1.91 -12.78
N GLY A 131 0.53 -1.34 -13.83
CA GLY A 131 0.13 -2.04 -15.05
C GLY A 131 1.24 -2.89 -15.69
N HIS A 132 2.49 -2.43 -15.61
CA HIS A 132 3.67 -3.16 -16.05
C HIS A 132 3.94 -4.46 -15.26
N LEU A 133 3.48 -4.57 -14.01
CA LEU A 133 3.59 -5.78 -13.17
C LEU A 133 2.32 -6.63 -13.21
N THR A 134 1.15 -5.99 -13.29
CA THR A 134 -0.15 -6.67 -13.19
C THR A 134 -0.76 -7.03 -14.54
N GLY A 135 -0.13 -6.61 -15.65
CA GLY A 135 -0.70 -6.70 -16.99
C GLY A 135 -1.84 -5.72 -17.25
N MET A 136 -2.13 -4.81 -16.31
CA MET A 136 -3.23 -3.86 -16.41
C MET A 136 -3.00 -2.78 -17.47
N ASP A 137 -1.84 -2.72 -18.11
CA ASP A 137 -1.58 -1.86 -19.28
C ASP A 137 -2.55 -2.10 -20.45
N VAL A 138 -3.25 -3.25 -20.47
CA VAL A 138 -4.33 -3.53 -21.41
C VAL A 138 -5.46 -2.50 -21.38
N VAL A 139 -5.69 -1.82 -20.25
CA VAL A 139 -6.73 -0.78 -20.12
C VAL A 139 -6.38 0.50 -20.89
N ARG A 140 -5.11 0.70 -21.23
CA ARG A 140 -4.64 1.84 -22.05
C ARG A 140 -5.07 1.67 -23.50
N VAL A 141 -5.03 0.43 -23.98
CA VAL A 141 -5.28 0.08 -25.39
C VAL A 141 -6.73 -0.33 -25.63
N THR A 142 -7.38 -0.96 -24.66
CA THR A 142 -8.70 -1.56 -24.86
C THR A 142 -9.70 -1.16 -23.77
N SER A 143 -10.96 -1.03 -24.16
CA SER A 143 -12.11 -0.90 -23.23
C SER A 143 -12.82 -2.24 -23.00
N PHE A 144 -12.11 -3.36 -23.21
CA PHE A 144 -12.71 -4.69 -23.17
C PHE A 144 -13.34 -5.00 -21.80
N HIS A 145 -12.65 -4.65 -20.70
CA HIS A 145 -13.18 -4.83 -19.34
C HIS A 145 -14.53 -4.12 -19.13
N VAL A 146 -14.69 -2.88 -19.62
CA VAL A 146 -15.96 -2.15 -19.54
C VAL A 146 -17.03 -2.84 -20.38
N ARG A 147 -16.68 -3.29 -21.59
CA ARG A 147 -17.61 -3.99 -22.48
C ARG A 147 -18.08 -5.31 -21.87
N VAL A 148 -17.17 -6.11 -21.33
CA VAL A 148 -17.52 -7.37 -20.64
C VAL A 148 -18.45 -7.09 -19.47
N LEU A 149 -18.13 -6.08 -18.65
CA LEU A 149 -18.94 -5.72 -17.50
C LEU A 149 -20.36 -5.31 -17.91
N LEU A 150 -20.49 -4.41 -18.89
CA LEU A 150 -21.80 -3.89 -19.31
C LEU A 150 -22.61 -4.88 -20.16
N SER A 151 -21.96 -5.67 -21.01
CA SER A 151 -22.65 -6.56 -21.96
C SER A 151 -22.89 -7.96 -21.45
N TYR A 152 -22.10 -8.46 -20.49
CA TYR A 152 -22.20 -9.84 -20.00
C TYR A 152 -22.48 -9.90 -18.51
N ILE A 153 -21.74 -9.15 -17.68
CA ILE A 153 -21.88 -9.26 -16.22
C ILE A 153 -23.18 -8.57 -15.76
N SER A 154 -23.38 -7.30 -16.09
CA SER A 154 -24.54 -6.53 -15.63
C SER A 154 -25.88 -7.19 -15.99
N PRO A 155 -26.09 -7.72 -17.21
CA PRO A 155 -27.34 -8.42 -17.55
C PRO A 155 -27.51 -9.77 -16.83
N ALA A 156 -26.41 -10.43 -16.45
CA ALA A 156 -26.43 -11.71 -15.73
C ALA A 156 -26.58 -11.55 -14.21
N LEU A 157 -26.45 -10.34 -13.66
CA LEU A 157 -26.55 -10.11 -12.21
C LEU A 157 -27.82 -10.71 -11.57
N PRO A 158 -29.03 -10.58 -12.16
CA PRO A 158 -30.24 -11.15 -11.55
C PRO A 158 -30.16 -12.67 -11.36
N SER A 159 -29.64 -13.41 -12.33
CA SER A 159 -29.49 -14.87 -12.22
C SER A 159 -28.35 -15.24 -11.26
N LEU A 160 -27.27 -14.48 -11.25
CA LEU A 160 -26.15 -14.68 -10.33
C LEU A 160 -26.55 -14.42 -8.87
N PHE A 161 -27.46 -13.48 -8.59
CA PHE A 161 -27.91 -13.19 -7.22
C PHE A 161 -28.59 -14.37 -6.54
N ALA A 162 -29.38 -15.16 -7.27
CA ALA A 162 -30.02 -16.34 -6.69
C ALA A 162 -28.96 -17.36 -6.22
N VAL A 163 -28.02 -17.70 -7.11
CA VAL A 163 -26.98 -18.70 -6.83
C VAL A 163 -26.01 -18.20 -5.74
N MET A 164 -25.62 -16.93 -5.78
CA MET A 164 -24.83 -16.31 -4.71
C MET A 164 -25.57 -16.34 -3.36
N GLY A 165 -26.87 -16.03 -3.37
CA GLY A 165 -27.69 -16.00 -2.16
C GLY A 165 -27.74 -17.36 -1.47
N GLU A 166 -27.91 -18.44 -2.24
CA GLU A 166 -27.83 -19.80 -1.73
C GLU A 166 -26.46 -20.11 -1.14
N ARG A 167 -25.38 -19.75 -1.83
CA ARG A 167 -24.00 -19.99 -1.37
C ARG A 167 -23.67 -19.22 -0.09
N ILE A 168 -24.07 -17.94 -0.02
CA ILE A 168 -23.90 -17.12 1.18
C ILE A 168 -24.72 -17.70 2.33
N SER A 169 -25.96 -18.11 2.09
CA SER A 169 -26.82 -18.71 3.12
C SER A 169 -26.21 -19.99 3.68
N ALA A 170 -25.65 -20.85 2.82
CA ALA A 170 -24.92 -22.03 3.24
C ALA A 170 -23.66 -21.67 4.06
N GLY A 171 -22.89 -20.67 3.62
CA GLY A 171 -21.72 -20.18 4.35
C GLY A 171 -22.08 -19.61 5.73
N VAL A 172 -23.23 -18.93 5.84
CA VAL A 172 -23.75 -18.43 7.12
C VAL A 172 -24.10 -19.58 8.04
N GLN A 173 -24.80 -20.62 7.55
CA GLN A 173 -25.12 -21.80 8.35
C GLN A 173 -23.88 -22.54 8.85
N ASP A 174 -22.80 -22.57 8.08
CA ASP A 174 -21.55 -23.23 8.45
C ASP A 174 -20.67 -22.39 9.40
N LYS A 175 -20.53 -21.08 9.14
CA LYS A 175 -19.56 -20.22 9.86
C LYS A 175 -20.15 -19.46 11.04
N PHE A 176 -21.46 -19.24 11.08
CA PHE A 176 -22.08 -18.51 12.17
C PHE A 176 -22.54 -19.47 13.28
N PRO A 177 -22.46 -19.05 14.55
CA PRO A 177 -23.14 -19.69 15.67
C PRO A 177 -24.60 -20.06 15.35
N GLN A 178 -24.94 -21.35 15.43
CA GLN A 178 -26.32 -21.84 15.29
C GLN A 178 -27.06 -21.94 16.65
N SER A 179 -26.56 -21.24 17.68
CA SER A 179 -27.15 -21.26 19.02
C SER A 179 -28.25 -20.20 19.15
N HIS A 180 -29.26 -20.49 19.95
CA HIS A 180 -30.25 -19.51 20.40
C HIS A 180 -29.73 -18.61 21.54
N GLU A 181 -28.55 -18.92 22.08
CA GLU A 181 -27.87 -18.14 23.10
C GLU A 181 -26.82 -17.19 22.49
N TRP A 182 -26.58 -16.06 23.16
CA TRP A 182 -25.57 -15.10 22.75
C TRP A 182 -24.17 -15.71 22.85
N MET A 183 -23.53 -15.94 21.70
CA MET A 183 -22.17 -16.46 21.62
C MET A 183 -21.19 -15.39 21.10
N PRO A 184 -19.99 -15.26 21.71
CA PRO A 184 -18.96 -14.39 21.19
C PRO A 184 -18.42 -14.93 19.86
N MET A 185 -18.40 -14.09 18.82
CA MET A 185 -17.82 -14.44 17.51
C MET A 185 -17.08 -13.25 16.90
N LYS A 186 -16.21 -13.52 15.92
CA LYS A 186 -15.58 -12.50 15.08
C LYS A 186 -16.34 -12.38 13.74
N PRO A 187 -17.35 -11.49 13.63
CA PRO A 187 -18.23 -11.46 12.47
C PRO A 187 -17.50 -11.10 11.17
N SER A 188 -16.45 -10.28 11.24
CA SER A 188 -15.68 -9.86 10.06
C SER A 188 -15.13 -11.05 9.28
N LYS A 189 -14.49 -12.01 9.97
CA LYS A 189 -13.92 -13.20 9.31
C LYS A 189 -15.00 -14.09 8.70
N ALA A 190 -16.09 -14.33 9.43
CA ALA A 190 -17.20 -15.14 8.94
C ALA A 190 -17.86 -14.50 7.70
N VAL A 191 -18.06 -13.18 7.71
CA VAL A 191 -18.62 -12.44 6.57
C VAL A 191 -17.67 -12.47 5.37
N VAL A 192 -16.37 -12.20 5.57
CA VAL A 192 -15.38 -12.25 4.49
C VAL A 192 -15.38 -13.64 3.84
N HIS A 193 -15.42 -14.71 4.65
CA HIS A 193 -15.50 -16.07 4.13
C HIS A 193 -16.75 -16.31 3.25
N CYS A 194 -17.94 -15.90 3.73
CA CYS A 194 -19.17 -16.05 2.96
C CYS A 194 -19.15 -15.26 1.63
N ILE A 195 -18.55 -14.06 1.63
CA ILE A 195 -18.40 -13.25 0.42
C ILE A 195 -17.36 -13.85 -0.53
N SER A 196 -16.24 -14.35 0.00
CA SER A 196 -15.20 -15.04 -0.80
C SER A 196 -15.77 -16.27 -1.52
N GLU A 197 -16.64 -17.02 -0.86
CA GLU A 197 -17.37 -18.15 -1.46
C GLU A 197 -18.25 -17.71 -2.64
N ALA A 198 -19.01 -16.62 -2.49
CA ALA A 198 -19.84 -16.09 -3.57
C ALA A 198 -19.01 -15.54 -4.74
N ILE A 199 -17.90 -14.85 -4.45
CA ILE A 199 -16.99 -14.31 -5.47
C ILE A 199 -16.31 -15.45 -6.24
N ALA A 200 -15.79 -16.47 -5.54
CA ALA A 200 -15.18 -17.63 -6.17
C ALA A 200 -16.16 -18.34 -7.12
N LEU A 201 -17.40 -18.51 -6.68
CA LEU A 201 -18.47 -19.08 -7.49
C LEU A 201 -18.73 -18.31 -8.79
N ILE A 202 -18.77 -16.97 -8.75
CA ILE A 202 -18.98 -16.16 -9.95
C ILE A 202 -17.76 -16.21 -10.88
N LEU A 203 -16.56 -16.10 -10.32
CA LEU A 203 -15.33 -15.96 -11.11
C LEU A 203 -14.90 -17.28 -11.74
N PHE A 204 -15.10 -18.39 -11.04
CA PHE A 204 -14.57 -19.70 -11.44
C PHE A 204 -15.66 -20.73 -11.75
N GLY A 205 -16.91 -20.46 -11.37
CA GLY A 205 -18.02 -21.38 -11.55
C GLY A 205 -18.18 -22.39 -10.41
N ALA A 206 -19.33 -23.07 -10.40
CA ALA A 206 -19.70 -24.00 -9.33
C ALA A 206 -18.84 -25.27 -9.30
N GLU A 207 -18.40 -25.74 -10.47
CA GLU A 207 -17.57 -26.94 -10.63
C GLU A 207 -16.18 -26.71 -10.02
N MET A 208 -15.50 -25.64 -10.44
CA MET A 208 -14.16 -25.30 -9.93
C MET A 208 -14.15 -25.01 -8.43
N THR A 209 -15.20 -24.37 -7.91
CA THR A 209 -15.32 -24.07 -6.47
C THR A 209 -15.57 -25.33 -5.64
N ARG A 210 -16.20 -26.36 -6.22
CA ARG A 210 -16.42 -27.67 -5.59
C ARG A 210 -15.16 -28.54 -5.60
N ASP A 211 -14.49 -28.56 -6.75
CA ASP A 211 -13.37 -29.48 -6.99
C ASP A 211 -12.05 -28.97 -6.39
N ILE A 212 -11.94 -27.65 -6.15
CA ILE A 212 -10.75 -27.02 -5.57
C ILE A 212 -11.16 -26.18 -4.35
N PRO A 213 -11.39 -26.80 -3.17
CA PRO A 213 -11.74 -26.07 -1.95
C PRO A 213 -10.70 -25.02 -1.52
N GLU A 214 -9.45 -25.26 -1.91
CA GLU A 214 -8.33 -24.35 -1.66
C GLU A 214 -8.49 -23.00 -2.37
N LEU A 215 -9.25 -22.93 -3.46
CA LEU A 215 -9.48 -21.70 -4.22
C LEU A 215 -10.26 -20.66 -3.40
N VAL A 216 -11.26 -21.12 -2.64
CA VAL A 216 -12.02 -20.27 -1.71
C VAL A 216 -11.11 -19.83 -0.57
N HIS A 217 -10.32 -20.76 -0.03
CA HIS A 217 -9.40 -20.47 1.06
C HIS A 217 -8.37 -19.41 0.67
N LEU A 218 -7.75 -19.53 -0.50
CA LEU A 218 -6.82 -18.53 -1.04
C LEU A 218 -7.50 -17.16 -1.23
N SER A 219 -8.72 -17.14 -1.78
CA SER A 219 -9.51 -15.90 -1.94
C SER A 219 -9.80 -15.21 -0.60
N HIS A 220 -10.05 -16.00 0.45
CA HIS A 220 -10.25 -15.52 1.81
C HIS A 220 -8.94 -14.99 2.43
N GLU A 221 -7.86 -15.76 2.39
CA GLU A 221 -6.59 -15.39 3.02
C GLU A 221 -5.94 -14.15 2.39
N HIS A 222 -6.02 -13.99 1.07
CA HIS A 222 -5.55 -12.79 0.39
C HIS A 222 -6.32 -11.52 0.83
N THR A 223 -7.59 -11.66 1.22
CA THR A 223 -8.41 -10.55 1.72
C THR A 223 -8.13 -10.25 3.19
N ASN A 224 -7.92 -11.29 4.00
CA ASN A 224 -7.69 -11.18 5.44
C ASN A 224 -6.33 -10.53 5.78
N ASN A 225 -5.33 -10.65 4.90
CA ASN A 225 -4.01 -10.01 5.05
C ASN A 225 -4.02 -8.48 4.84
N GLY A 226 -5.13 -7.91 4.34
CA GLY A 226 -5.28 -6.46 4.10
C GLY A 226 -5.84 -5.68 5.30
N THR A 227 -6.41 -6.35 6.30
CA THR A 227 -6.78 -5.71 7.55
C THR A 227 -5.55 -5.59 8.43
N PRO A 228 -5.16 -4.38 8.90
CA PRO A 228 -4.16 -4.28 9.94
C PRO A 228 -4.65 -5.14 11.10
N SER A 229 -3.80 -6.04 11.57
CA SER A 229 -3.98 -6.73 12.84
C SER A 229 -4.32 -5.67 13.87
N GLN A 230 -5.59 -5.57 14.24
CA GLN A 230 -5.94 -4.97 15.52
C GLN A 230 -5.42 -5.96 16.55
N GLU A 231 -4.14 -5.82 16.86
CA GLU A 231 -3.60 -6.19 18.14
C GLU A 231 -4.17 -5.19 19.15
N GLU A 232 -4.70 -5.77 20.22
CA GLU A 232 -5.33 -5.18 21.42
C GLU A 232 -6.80 -4.76 21.33
#